data_AF-A0A1V4ST60-F1
#
_entry.id   AF-A0A1V4ST60-F1
#
_cell.length_a   1.000
_cell.length_b   1.000
_cell.length_c   1.000
_cell.angle_alpha   90.00
_cell.angle_beta   90.00
_cell.angle_gamma   90.00
#
_symmetry.space_group_name_H-M   'P 1'
#
loop_
_entity.id
_entity.type
_entity.pdbx_description
1 polymer ?
#
loop_
_entity_poly.entity_id
_entity_poly.type
_entity_poly.pdbx_seq_one_letter_code
_entity_poly.pdbx_strand_id
1 'polypeptide(L)'
;MINTNLKATAIFDNGGGLTLQLGDNYGHYYPHNMQQAAEDYAQYLADQDTSWWEGNEDDARELEPELEQIRNGGYKVYNASDIAGLLPMIDTQQFKEDGYITGWYNVDEFVTALSALTNVSI
;
A
#
# COMPACT_ATOMS: atom_id res chain seq x y z
N MET A 1 14.55 8.55 4.78
CA MET A 1 13.57 8.16 5.81
C MET A 1 12.20 8.55 5.32
N ILE A 2 11.22 7.65 5.40
CA ILE A 2 9.83 7.92 5.01
C ILE A 2 9.19 8.87 6.02
N ASN A 3 8.47 9.88 5.54
CA ASN A 3 7.68 10.75 6.41
C ASN A 3 6.45 9.98 6.90
N THR A 4 6.48 9.55 8.16
CA THR A 4 5.41 8.74 8.76
C THR A 4 4.14 9.54 9.08
N ASN A 5 4.20 10.87 9.01
CA ASN A 5 3.05 11.77 9.17
C ASN A 5 2.33 12.07 7.85
N LEU A 6 2.73 11.41 6.75
CA LEU A 6 2.12 11.60 5.46
C LEU A 6 0.70 11.01 5.45
N LYS A 7 -0.25 11.75 4.85
CA LYS A 7 -1.58 11.22 4.55
C LYS A 7 -1.47 10.24 3.37
N ALA A 8 -1.19 8.99 3.68
CA ALA A 8 -1.19 7.89 2.73
C ALA A 8 -1.73 6.64 3.42
N THR A 9 -2.71 6.00 2.79
CA THR A 9 -3.33 4.75 3.24
C THR A 9 -3.30 3.74 2.10
N ALA A 10 -2.83 2.53 2.39
CA ALA A 10 -2.83 1.39 1.51
C ALA A 10 -3.83 0.35 2.05
N ILE A 11 -4.89 0.08 1.29
CA ILE A 11 -5.98 -0.83 1.65
C ILE A 11 -5.89 -2.06 0.75
N PHE A 12 -5.41 -3.16 1.28
CA PHE A 12 -5.26 -4.42 0.56
C PHE A 12 -6.52 -5.25 0.69
N ASP A 13 -7.04 -5.72 -0.44
CA ASP A 13 -8.16 -6.66 -0.53
C ASP A 13 -7.62 -8.11 -0.55
N ASN A 14 -8.29 -9.03 0.14
CA ASN A 14 -7.87 -10.44 0.21
C ASN A 14 -8.02 -11.18 -1.13
N GLY A 15 -8.74 -10.60 -2.10
CA GLY A 15 -8.78 -11.05 -3.50
C GLY A 15 -7.53 -10.68 -4.31
N GLY A 16 -6.58 -9.94 -3.72
CA GLY A 16 -5.30 -9.57 -4.34
C GLY A 16 -5.20 -8.13 -4.85
N GLY A 17 -6.25 -7.32 -4.68
CA GLY A 17 -6.25 -5.92 -5.06
C GLY A 17 -5.65 -5.00 -4.01
N LEU A 18 -5.39 -3.76 -4.39
CA LEU A 18 -4.89 -2.70 -3.51
C LEU A 18 -5.57 -1.38 -3.87
N THR A 19 -6.16 -0.70 -2.90
CA THR A 19 -6.56 0.70 -3.03
C THR A 19 -5.54 1.60 -2.35
N LEU A 20 -5.05 2.61 -3.07
CA LEU A 20 -4.25 3.70 -2.49
C LEU A 20 -5.12 4.93 -2.29
N GLN A 21 -5.04 5.52 -1.10
CA GLN A 21 -5.59 6.83 -0.77
C GLN A 21 -4.44 7.76 -0.40
N LEU A 22 -4.18 8.74 -1.25
CA LEU A 22 -3.00 9.61 -1.17
C LEU A 22 -3.44 11.07 -1.04
N GLY A 23 -3.06 11.69 0.08
CA GLY A 23 -3.49 13.03 0.43
C GLY A 23 -4.98 13.07 0.75
N ASP A 24 -5.61 14.20 0.43
CA ASP A 24 -7.05 14.39 0.63
C ASP A 24 -7.88 14.15 -0.65
N ASN A 25 -7.21 14.02 -1.81
CA ASN A 25 -7.89 14.15 -3.10
C ASN A 25 -7.69 12.97 -4.06
N TYR A 26 -6.82 12.01 -3.76
CA TYR A 26 -6.52 10.91 -4.67
C TYR A 26 -6.87 9.55 -4.07
N GLY A 27 -7.68 8.78 -4.80
CA GLY A 27 -7.94 7.37 -4.55
C GLY A 27 -7.81 6.59 -5.85
N HIS A 28 -7.14 5.44 -5.85
CA HIS A 28 -7.11 4.55 -7.03
C HIS A 28 -7.04 3.08 -6.61
N TYR A 29 -7.80 2.23 -7.31
CA TYR A 29 -7.78 0.79 -7.12
C TYR A 29 -6.92 0.07 -8.17
N TYR A 30 -5.95 -0.69 -7.70
CA TYR A 30 -5.02 -1.52 -8.48
C TYR A 30 -5.43 -2.99 -8.33
N PRO A 31 -6.09 -3.60 -9.33
CA PRO A 31 -6.60 -4.96 -9.20
C PRO A 31 -5.49 -6.01 -9.12
N HIS A 32 -4.42 -5.89 -9.92
CA HIS A 32 -3.32 -6.87 -9.99
C HIS A 32 -1.97 -6.23 -10.38
N ASN A 33 -1.77 -4.93 -10.11
CA ASN A 33 -0.54 -4.22 -10.49
C ASN A 33 0.09 -3.51 -9.29
N MET A 34 0.66 -4.30 -8.38
CA MET A 34 1.33 -3.78 -7.18
C MET A 34 2.60 -2.99 -7.52
N GLN A 35 3.22 -3.26 -8.67
CA GLN A 35 4.37 -2.51 -9.15
C GLN A 35 3.99 -1.05 -9.44
N GLN A 36 2.94 -0.82 -10.23
CA GLN A 36 2.46 0.54 -10.50
C GLN A 36 2.01 1.23 -9.21
N ALA A 37 1.27 0.53 -8.35
CA ALA A 37 0.87 1.08 -7.06
C ALA A 37 2.09 1.50 -6.21
N ALA A 38 3.16 0.71 -6.20
CA ALA A 38 4.39 1.05 -5.49
C ALA A 38 5.13 2.24 -6.11
N GLU A 39 5.13 2.36 -7.44
CA GLU A 39 5.69 3.52 -8.17
C GLU A 39 4.95 4.80 -7.81
N ASP A 40 3.61 4.76 -7.85
CA ASP A 40 2.76 5.89 -7.49
C ASP A 40 2.97 6.22 -6.01
N TYR A 41 2.94 5.24 -5.11
CA TYR A 41 3.22 5.49 -3.70
C TYR A 41 4.62 6.11 -3.48
N ALA A 42 5.66 5.60 -4.16
CA ALA A 42 7.02 6.14 -4.07
C ALA A 42 7.12 7.57 -4.62
N GLN A 43 6.42 7.89 -5.69
CA GLN A 43 6.36 9.24 -6.24
C GLN A 43 5.72 10.19 -5.23
N TYR A 44 4.58 9.81 -4.64
CA TYR A 44 3.91 10.62 -3.62
C TYR A 44 4.76 10.82 -2.36
N LEU A 45 5.56 9.82 -1.96
CA LEU A 45 6.54 9.97 -0.89
C LEU A 45 7.58 11.07 -1.20
N ALA A 46 7.90 11.29 -2.47
CA ALA A 46 8.93 12.23 -2.92
C ALA A 46 8.39 13.66 -3.09
N ASP A 47 7.24 13.84 -3.74
CA ASP A 47 6.71 15.16 -4.11
C ASP A 47 5.47 15.60 -3.30
N GLN A 48 4.76 14.66 -2.66
CA GLN A 48 3.51 14.88 -1.92
C GLN A 48 2.40 15.55 -2.75
N ASP A 49 2.42 15.37 -4.08
CA ASP A 49 1.48 16.04 -4.99
C ASP A 49 0.83 15.06 -5.97
N THR A 50 -0.49 14.90 -5.84
CA THR A 50 -1.34 14.09 -6.73
C THR A 50 -2.21 14.92 -7.66
N SER A 51 -2.06 16.25 -7.68
CA SER A 51 -2.99 17.16 -8.39
C SER A 51 -3.02 16.98 -9.91
N TRP A 52 -1.97 16.39 -10.48
CA TRP A 52 -1.84 16.13 -11.92
C TRP A 52 -2.04 14.66 -12.30
N TRP A 53 -2.30 13.80 -11.32
CA TRP A 53 -2.35 12.37 -11.55
C TRP A 53 -3.69 11.97 -12.14
N GLU A 54 -3.63 11.08 -13.13
CA GLU A 54 -4.82 10.45 -13.69
C GLU A 54 -5.24 9.25 -12.84
N GLY A 55 -6.45 8.73 -13.08
CA GLY A 55 -6.95 7.53 -12.39
C GLY A 55 -7.61 7.77 -11.02
N ASN A 56 -7.81 9.03 -10.61
CA ASN A 56 -8.55 9.30 -9.39
C ASN A 56 -10.00 8.77 -9.47
N GLU A 57 -10.38 7.92 -8.54
CA GLU A 57 -11.66 7.24 -8.44
C GLU A 57 -12.33 7.61 -7.11
N ASP A 58 -13.53 8.19 -7.18
CA ASP A 58 -14.26 8.62 -5.97
C ASP A 58 -14.53 7.45 -5.03
N ASP A 59 -14.95 6.29 -5.56
CA ASP A 59 -15.20 5.07 -4.78
C ASP A 59 -13.94 4.58 -4.04
N ALA A 60 -12.76 4.70 -4.67
CA ALA A 60 -11.49 4.34 -4.06
C ALA A 60 -11.07 5.34 -2.97
N ARG A 61 -11.31 6.63 -3.21
CA ARG A 61 -11.03 7.72 -2.26
C ARG A 61 -11.91 7.62 -1.01
N GLU A 62 -13.14 7.15 -1.18
CA GLU A 62 -14.15 7.04 -0.11
C GLU A 62 -14.19 5.63 0.52
N LEU A 63 -13.33 4.71 0.08
CA LEU A 63 -13.26 3.36 0.63
C LEU A 63 -12.80 3.39 2.10
N GLU A 64 -13.70 3.05 3.00
CA GLU A 64 -13.40 2.87 4.43
C GLU A 64 -13.84 1.48 4.87
N PRO A 65 -12.93 0.48 4.92
CA PRO A 65 -13.27 -0.86 5.37
C PRO A 65 -13.76 -0.88 6.82
N GLU A 66 -14.88 -1.55 7.05
CA GLU A 66 -15.44 -1.71 8.39
C GLU A 66 -14.54 -2.60 9.25
N LEU A 67 -14.54 -2.36 10.57
CA LEU A 67 -13.73 -3.12 11.53
C LEU A 67 -13.99 -4.63 11.44
N GLU A 68 -15.23 -5.04 11.16
CA GLU A 68 -15.58 -6.44 10.98
C GLU A 68 -14.94 -7.06 9.72
N GLN A 69 -14.89 -6.31 8.61
CA GLN A 69 -14.26 -6.77 7.38
C GLN A 69 -12.75 -6.92 7.57
N ILE A 70 -12.12 -6.01 8.30
CA ILE A 70 -10.70 -6.11 8.67
C ILE A 70 -10.47 -7.33 9.57
N ARG A 71 -11.26 -7.49 10.63
CA ARG A 71 -11.13 -8.59 11.59
C ARG A 71 -11.32 -9.96 10.95
N ASN A 72 -12.24 -10.06 9.99
CA ASN A 72 -12.54 -11.31 9.29
C ASN A 72 -11.58 -11.57 8.11
N GLY A 73 -10.55 -10.74 7.92
CA GLY A 73 -9.55 -10.92 6.87
C GLY A 73 -10.04 -10.58 5.46
N GLY A 74 -11.06 -9.72 5.34
CA GLY A 74 -11.46 -9.14 4.05
C GLY A 74 -10.48 -8.07 3.57
N TYR A 75 -9.97 -7.25 4.50
CA TYR A 75 -9.01 -6.18 4.22
C TYR A 75 -7.84 -6.14 5.21
N LYS A 76 -6.70 -5.67 4.72
CA LYS A 76 -5.61 -5.13 5.56
C LYS A 76 -5.44 -3.65 5.23
N VAL A 77 -5.47 -2.81 6.26
CA VAL A 77 -5.34 -1.36 6.12
C VAL A 77 -4.03 -0.93 6.77
N TYR A 78 -3.18 -0.26 6.00
CA TYR A 78 -1.87 0.22 6.44
C TYR A 78 -1.72 1.70 6.12
N ASN A 79 -1.43 2.51 7.13
CA ASN A 79 -1.06 3.91 6.93
C ASN A 79 0.45 4.05 6.63
N ALA A 80 0.89 5.28 6.35
CA ALA A 80 2.30 5.57 6.06
C ALA A 80 3.30 5.08 7.13
N SER A 81 2.92 5.11 8.41
CA SER A 81 3.76 4.60 9.51
C SER A 81 3.84 3.08 9.48
N ASP A 82 2.72 2.40 9.23
CA ASP A 82 2.68 0.94 9.14
C ASP A 82 3.54 0.45 7.97
N ILE A 83 3.41 1.07 6.80
CA ILE A 83 4.20 0.75 5.60
C ILE A 83 5.69 0.96 5.86
N ALA A 84 6.07 2.06 6.53
CA ALA A 84 7.46 2.27 6.93
C ALA A 84 7.98 1.18 7.88
N GLY A 85 7.11 0.62 8.73
CA GLY A 85 7.42 -0.51 9.60
C GLY A 85 7.56 -1.86 8.89
N LEU A 86 6.90 -2.04 7.73
CA LEU A 86 6.99 -3.28 6.93
C LEU A 86 8.27 -3.35 6.09
N LEU A 87 8.78 -2.23 5.59
CA LEU A 87 9.99 -2.18 4.75
C LEU A 87 11.27 -2.80 5.34
N PRO A 88 11.59 -2.69 6.64
CA PRO A 88 12.73 -3.42 7.20
C PRO A 88 12.48 -4.93 7.36
N MET A 89 11.24 -5.41 7.19
CA MET A 89 10.86 -6.81 7.41
C MET A 89 10.92 -7.67 6.13
N ILE A 90 11.12 -7.08 4.95
CA ILE A 90 10.95 -7.82 3.68
C ILE A 90 11.88 -9.02 3.53
N ASP A 91 13.10 -8.93 4.07
CA ASP A 91 14.12 -9.99 3.94
C ASP A 91 14.02 -11.06 5.02
N THR A 92 13.05 -10.95 5.92
CA THR A 92 12.76 -12.04 6.85
C THR A 92 12.10 -13.20 6.09
N GLN A 93 12.59 -14.42 6.33
CA GLN A 93 12.00 -15.63 5.76
C GLN A 93 10.51 -15.76 6.09
N GLN A 94 10.12 -15.27 7.28
CA GLN A 94 8.73 -15.21 7.73
C GLN A 94 7.86 -14.33 6.83
N PHE A 95 8.31 -13.14 6.44
CA PHE A 95 7.53 -12.26 5.56
C PHE A 95 7.28 -12.92 4.19
N LYS A 96 8.31 -13.53 3.59
CA LYS A 96 8.23 -14.19 2.28
C LYS A 96 7.38 -15.46 2.26
N GLU A 97 7.30 -16.18 3.37
CA GLU A 97 6.48 -17.39 3.49
C GLU A 97 5.03 -17.06 3.88
N ASP A 98 4.81 -16.00 4.68
CA ASP A 98 3.50 -15.66 5.20
C ASP A 98 2.53 -15.14 4.12
N GLY A 99 2.95 -14.29 3.16
CA GLY A 99 2.01 -13.76 2.16
C GLY A 99 1.43 -14.83 1.22
N TYR A 100 2.25 -15.78 0.77
CA TYR A 100 1.80 -16.89 -0.07
C TYR A 100 0.88 -17.88 0.67
N ILE A 101 1.15 -18.13 1.95
CA ILE A 101 0.37 -19.07 2.77
C ILE A 101 -0.95 -18.44 3.24
N THR A 102 -0.96 -17.13 3.49
CA THR A 102 -2.11 -16.42 4.07
C THR A 102 -3.01 -15.73 3.04
N GLY A 103 -2.63 -15.74 1.75
CA GLY A 103 -3.41 -15.12 0.67
C GLY A 103 -3.08 -13.64 0.41
N TRP A 104 -2.12 -13.08 1.14
CA TRP A 104 -1.76 -11.66 1.12
C TRP A 104 -0.52 -11.35 0.26
N TYR A 105 -0.36 -12.06 -0.86
CA TYR A 105 0.76 -11.88 -1.79
C TYR A 105 0.85 -10.44 -2.33
N ASN A 106 -0.28 -9.74 -2.45
CA ASN A 106 -0.34 -8.33 -2.86
C ASN A 106 0.37 -7.38 -1.88
N VAL A 107 0.35 -7.68 -0.58
CA VAL A 107 1.12 -6.93 0.43
C VAL A 107 2.62 -7.12 0.17
N ASP A 108 3.05 -8.37 0.00
CA ASP A 108 4.46 -8.69 -0.19
C ASP A 108 5.01 -8.10 -1.49
N GLU A 109 4.26 -8.22 -2.59
CA GLU A 109 4.61 -7.66 -3.89
C GLU A 109 4.73 -6.14 -3.83
N PHE A 110 3.75 -5.46 -3.21
CA PHE A 110 3.78 -4.01 -3.06
C PHE A 110 4.97 -3.54 -2.23
N VAL A 111 5.18 -4.13 -1.04
CA VAL A 111 6.26 -3.70 -0.13
C VAL A 111 7.64 -4.01 -0.74
N THR A 112 7.78 -5.14 -1.45
CA THR A 112 9.01 -5.48 -2.17
C THR A 112 9.32 -4.48 -3.29
N ALA A 113 8.32 -4.17 -4.13
CA ALA A 113 8.45 -3.16 -5.19
C ALA A 113 8.81 -1.78 -4.62
N LEU A 114 8.11 -1.37 -3.55
CA LEU A 114 8.34 -0.07 -2.90
C LEU A 114 9.75 0.03 -2.29
N SER A 115 10.24 -1.05 -1.68
CA SER A 115 11.61 -1.11 -1.13
C SER A 115 12.66 -0.89 -2.21
N ALA A 116 12.48 -1.51 -3.37
CA ALA A 116 13.39 -1.34 -4.52
C ALA A 116 13.43 0.10 -5.06
N LEU A 117 12.33 0.83 -4.96
CA LEU A 117 12.19 2.20 -5.47
C LEU A 117 12.70 3.27 -4.49
N THR A 118 12.54 3.04 -3.19
CA THR A 118 12.79 4.06 -2.17
C THR A 118 14.23 4.10 -1.65
N ASN A 119 15.14 3.25 -2.16
CA ASN A 119 16.54 3.15 -1.74
C ASN A 119 16.70 3.17 -0.21
N VAL A 120 15.77 2.55 0.51
CA VAL A 120 15.90 2.38 1.96
C VAL A 120 17.02 1.37 2.15
N SER A 121 18.23 1.89 2.38
CA SER A 121 19.38 1.08 2.76
C SER A 121 19.07 0.47 4.13
N ILE A 122 19.04 -0.87 4.15
CA ILE A 122 18.87 -1.72 5.33
C ILE A 122 20.10 -1.59 6.24
#